data_AF-A0A956MYF2-F1
#
_entry.id   AF-A0A956MYF2-F1
#
_cell.length_a   1.000
_cell.length_b   1.000
_cell.length_c   1.000
_cell.angle_alpha   90.00
_cell.angle_beta   90.00
_cell.angle_gamma   90.00
#
_symmetry.space_group_name_H-M   'P 1'
#
loop_
_entity.id
_entity.type
_entity.pdbx_description
1 polymer ?
#
loop_
_entity_poly.entity_id
_entity_poly.type
_entity_poly.pdbx_seq_one_letter_code
_entity_poly.pdbx_strand_id
1 'polypeptide(L)'
;HNEIKLINLAPWIYNRKRYYNREHPSYHPDTSQYLNYWENEEKKIIEGVSILDQEGTNTEYDSNKPGGYRFLIPQHYWYINYCFIQHLPDPASPPTTIMPDLRDIDLYWFYIFLIALGFSGFTEDNEYSCHYLLERYEKHLEPGSKITFDLTPKEKKLWASIKPEVTNSKGYKKYIDPIEYLKKTFDRPLGNIIYSNDMYNIADMEVRGNGKSYRMMGLISHAFNFFGARTFEEYLKVKKGPTICVGSANSSKSGELLQKFQFSQNMLIDNFGAYIDDNENFTPGFFHKETSGVISSGNEKNPYRHQYKIKKGIFLKKAGTWTNIVHQSYADNPEAFVGQRSILMLEDEFGLNDNAIKCARADNSVMRMTGVKMGIAVKSGTGGNIFKVQQAREIFYNPTDYGYISLPDL
;
A
#
# COMPACT_ATOMS: atom_id res chain seq x y z
N HIS A 1 -19.73 -29.43 21.55
CA HIS A 1 -19.46 -28.96 20.18
C HIS A 1 -19.38 -27.45 20.24
N ASN A 2 -18.19 -26.87 20.08
CA ASN A 2 -18.10 -25.41 19.93
C ASN A 2 -18.70 -25.06 18.57
N GLU A 3 -19.71 -24.20 18.58
CA GLU A 3 -20.38 -23.71 17.39
C GLU A 3 -19.35 -22.93 16.56
N ILE A 4 -18.96 -23.46 15.40
CA ILE A 4 -18.05 -22.75 14.49
C ILE A 4 -18.85 -21.62 13.87
N LYS A 5 -18.62 -20.39 14.34
CA LYS A 5 -19.24 -19.19 13.76
C LYS A 5 -18.47 -18.81 12.49
N LEU A 6 -19.15 -18.83 11.35
CA LEU A 6 -18.60 -18.26 10.12
C LEU A 6 -18.59 -16.73 10.25
N ILE A 7 -17.45 -16.11 9.93
CA ILE A 7 -17.25 -14.67 10.07
C ILE A 7 -16.99 -14.08 8.70
N ASN A 8 -17.71 -13.01 8.39
CA ASN A 8 -17.49 -12.25 7.17
C ASN A 8 -16.33 -11.25 7.36
N LEU A 9 -15.16 -11.62 6.87
CA LEU A 9 -13.94 -10.80 6.94
C LEU A 9 -13.99 -9.64 5.95
N ALA A 10 -14.23 -9.95 4.69
CA ALA A 10 -14.17 -9.01 3.58
C ALA A 10 -15.54 -8.38 3.28
N PRO A 11 -15.58 -7.17 2.71
CA PRO A 11 -16.84 -6.61 2.25
C PRO A 11 -17.39 -7.40 1.07
N TRP A 12 -18.72 -7.41 0.93
CA TRP A 12 -19.37 -7.93 -0.27
C TRP A 12 -19.13 -6.98 -1.45
N ILE A 13 -18.74 -7.54 -2.60
CA ILE A 13 -18.52 -6.81 -3.85
C ILE A 13 -19.76 -7.03 -4.73
N TYR A 14 -20.53 -5.99 -4.97
CA TYR A 14 -21.75 -6.02 -5.77
C TYR A 14 -21.47 -5.94 -7.27
N ASN A 15 -20.45 -5.17 -7.68
CA ASN A 15 -20.10 -5.00 -9.08
C ASN A 15 -18.59 -4.94 -9.32
N ARG A 16 -17.98 -6.12 -9.43
CA ARG A 16 -16.53 -6.28 -9.65
C ARG A 16 -16.02 -5.55 -10.90
N LYS A 17 -16.81 -5.51 -11.98
CA LYS A 17 -16.38 -4.91 -13.26
C LYS A 17 -16.05 -3.42 -13.13
N ARG A 18 -16.72 -2.70 -12.22
CA ARG A 18 -16.52 -1.26 -11.99
C ARG A 18 -15.15 -0.91 -11.41
N TYR A 19 -14.45 -1.88 -10.83
CA TYR A 19 -13.11 -1.69 -10.27
C TYR A 19 -12.00 -1.75 -11.32
N TYR A 20 -12.31 -2.32 -12.48
CA TYR A 20 -11.34 -2.51 -13.55
C TYR A 20 -11.33 -1.30 -14.47
N ASN A 21 -10.19 -0.61 -14.49
CA ASN A 21 -9.85 0.41 -15.46
C ASN A 21 -8.64 -0.05 -16.26
N ARG A 22 -8.89 -0.95 -17.23
CA ARG A 22 -7.86 -1.70 -17.95
C ARG A 22 -7.83 -1.39 -19.46
N GLU A 23 -8.85 -0.67 -19.94
CA GLU A 23 -8.97 -0.23 -21.32
C GLU A 23 -8.75 1.28 -21.36
N HIS A 24 -7.71 1.70 -22.06
CA HIS A 24 -7.28 3.10 -22.11
C HIS A 24 -7.33 3.61 -23.56
N PRO A 25 -7.69 4.88 -23.77
CA PRO A 25 -7.67 5.48 -25.10
C PRO A 25 -6.24 5.57 -25.63
N SER A 26 -6.10 5.46 -26.95
CA SER A 26 -4.85 5.75 -27.64
C SER A 26 -4.87 7.20 -28.10
N TYR A 27 -3.99 8.01 -27.51
CA TYR A 27 -3.75 9.40 -27.90
C TYR A 27 -2.28 9.58 -28.26
N HIS A 28 -1.99 10.47 -29.22
CA HIS A 28 -0.61 10.82 -29.54
C HIS A 28 0.04 11.53 -28.35
N PRO A 29 1.27 11.16 -27.93
CA PRO A 29 1.93 11.70 -26.73
C PRO A 29 2.06 13.22 -26.67
N ASP A 30 2.23 13.87 -27.82
CA ASP A 30 2.32 15.34 -27.93
C ASP A 30 0.97 16.08 -27.79
N THR A 31 -0.14 15.37 -27.59
CA THR A 31 -1.46 16.00 -27.43
C THR A 31 -1.77 16.35 -25.97
N SER A 32 -2.55 17.42 -25.77
CA SER A 32 -3.11 17.72 -24.44
C SER A 32 -4.07 16.63 -23.94
N GLN A 33 -4.73 15.89 -24.84
CA GLN A 33 -5.61 14.78 -24.48
C GLN A 33 -4.84 13.64 -23.81
N TYR A 34 -3.66 13.30 -24.34
CA TYR A 34 -2.76 12.32 -23.75
C TYR A 34 -2.36 12.72 -22.33
N LEU A 35 -1.82 13.92 -22.16
CA LEU A 35 -1.37 14.41 -20.85
C LEU A 35 -2.53 14.49 -19.85
N ASN A 36 -3.65 15.13 -20.23
CA ASN A 36 -4.81 15.28 -19.34
C ASN A 36 -5.38 13.91 -18.93
N TYR A 37 -5.41 12.92 -19.82
CA TYR A 37 -5.91 11.59 -19.50
C TYR A 37 -5.01 10.90 -18.46
N TRP A 38 -3.71 10.85 -18.73
CA TRP A 38 -2.78 10.13 -17.86
C TRP A 38 -2.52 10.82 -16.53
N GLU A 39 -2.53 12.16 -16.48
CA GLU A 39 -2.49 12.90 -15.21
C GLU A 39 -3.71 12.61 -14.34
N ASN A 40 -4.90 12.47 -14.94
CA ASN A 40 -6.11 12.08 -14.21
C ASN A 40 -6.03 10.65 -13.68
N GLU A 41 -5.44 9.71 -14.43
CA GLU A 41 -5.18 8.36 -13.95
C GLU A 41 -4.11 8.33 -12.85
N GLU A 42 -3.03 9.08 -13.02
CA GLU A 42 -1.96 9.22 -12.03
C GLU A 42 -2.52 9.76 -10.70
N LYS A 43 -3.44 10.73 -10.75
CA LYS A 43 -4.15 11.23 -9.57
C LYS A 43 -4.93 10.13 -8.84
N LYS A 44 -5.70 9.30 -9.56
CA LYS A 44 -6.42 8.15 -8.96
C LYS A 44 -5.45 7.12 -8.35
N ILE A 45 -4.30 6.91 -8.99
CA ILE A 45 -3.27 5.98 -8.51
C ILE A 45 -2.61 6.49 -7.23
N ILE A 46 -2.51 7.80 -7.03
CA ILE A 46 -1.89 8.42 -5.84
C ILE A 46 -2.90 8.60 -4.70
N GLU A 47 -4.11 9.09 -5.01
CA GLU A 47 -5.10 9.49 -4.01
C GLU A 47 -6.13 8.40 -3.71
N GLY A 48 -6.22 7.38 -4.57
CA GLY A 48 -7.27 6.37 -4.53
C GLY A 48 -8.53 6.83 -5.26
N VAL A 49 -9.58 6.01 -5.24
CA VAL A 49 -10.80 6.29 -6.00
C VAL A 49 -12.04 5.72 -5.32
N SER A 50 -13.13 6.48 -5.35
CA SER A 50 -14.46 5.97 -4.97
C SER A 50 -15.13 5.31 -6.17
N ILE A 51 -15.38 4.01 -6.07
CA ILE A 51 -16.00 3.18 -7.11
C ILE A 51 -17.46 2.91 -6.73
N LEU A 52 -18.40 3.09 -7.67
CA LEU A 52 -19.80 2.73 -7.46
C LEU A 52 -19.95 1.19 -7.49
N ASP A 53 -19.79 0.56 -6.34
CA ASP A 53 -19.97 -0.87 -6.07
C ASP A 53 -21.42 -1.15 -5.67
N GLN A 54 -22.30 -1.05 -6.65
CA GLN A 54 -23.74 -1.24 -6.48
C GLN A 54 -24.28 -2.23 -7.52
N GLU A 55 -25.29 -3.00 -7.14
CA GLU A 55 -25.92 -3.95 -8.05
C GLU A 55 -26.54 -3.25 -9.29
N GLY A 56 -26.40 -3.89 -10.45
CA GLY A 56 -26.92 -3.40 -11.72
C GLY A 56 -25.94 -2.57 -12.55
N THR A 57 -26.46 -1.87 -13.56
CA THR A 57 -25.68 -1.17 -14.59
C THR A 57 -25.71 0.34 -14.46
N ASN A 58 -26.37 0.87 -13.43
CA ASN A 58 -26.48 2.31 -13.19
C ASN A 58 -25.09 2.93 -13.04
N THR A 59 -24.91 4.13 -13.60
CA THR A 59 -23.68 4.93 -13.47
C THR A 59 -23.75 5.93 -12.32
N GLU A 60 -24.92 6.07 -11.70
CA GLU A 60 -25.21 6.93 -10.57
C GLU A 60 -25.78 6.08 -9.42
N TYR A 61 -25.63 6.57 -8.20
CA TYR A 61 -26.12 5.91 -7.00
C TYR A 61 -27.65 5.83 -6.96
N ASP A 62 -28.18 4.65 -6.65
CA ASP A 62 -29.61 4.37 -6.49
C ASP A 62 -29.88 3.83 -5.08
N SER A 63 -30.60 4.59 -4.26
CA SER A 63 -30.89 4.21 -2.86
C SER A 63 -31.76 2.95 -2.72
N ASN A 64 -32.38 2.47 -3.80
CA ASN A 64 -33.20 1.26 -3.79
C ASN A 64 -32.40 -0.02 -4.09
N LYS A 65 -31.09 0.09 -4.35
CA LYS A 65 -30.24 -1.06 -4.70
C LYS A 65 -29.15 -1.30 -3.66
N PRO A 66 -28.77 -2.56 -3.43
CA PRO A 66 -27.73 -2.88 -2.47
C PRO A 66 -26.35 -2.45 -2.98
N GLY A 67 -25.56 -1.88 -2.09
CA GLY A 67 -24.23 -1.32 -2.38
C GLY A 67 -24.23 0.20 -2.52
N GLY A 68 -23.14 0.75 -3.05
CA GLY A 68 -22.93 2.19 -3.17
C GLY A 68 -21.46 2.51 -3.48
N TYR A 69 -21.02 3.72 -3.21
CA TYR A 69 -19.62 4.10 -3.38
C TYR A 69 -18.73 3.39 -2.35
N ARG A 70 -17.78 2.61 -2.84
CA ARG A 70 -16.71 1.99 -2.06
C ARG A 70 -15.40 2.65 -2.40
N PHE A 71 -14.63 3.00 -1.38
CA PHE A 71 -13.29 3.49 -1.59
C PHE A 71 -12.32 2.34 -1.92
N LEU A 72 -11.59 2.47 -3.02
CA LEU A 72 -10.48 1.61 -3.41
C LEU A 72 -9.18 2.38 -3.20
N ILE A 73 -8.30 1.81 -2.38
CA ILE A 73 -7.08 2.49 -1.95
C ILE A 73 -6.06 2.63 -3.11
N PRO A 74 -5.14 3.60 -3.04
CA PRO A 74 -4.15 3.88 -4.09
C PRO A 74 -3.40 2.63 -4.57
N GLN A 75 -2.84 1.87 -3.61
CA GLN A 75 -2.00 0.70 -3.88
C GLN A 75 -2.81 -0.46 -4.49
N HIS A 76 -4.07 -0.60 -4.08
CA HIS A 76 -4.93 -1.66 -4.61
C HIS A 76 -5.41 -1.31 -6.02
N TYR A 77 -5.79 -0.04 -6.28
CA TYR A 77 -6.12 0.44 -7.62
C TYR A 77 -4.96 0.22 -8.59
N TRP A 78 -3.75 0.59 -8.19
CA TRP A 78 -2.54 0.32 -8.96
C TRP A 78 -2.33 -1.18 -9.22
N TYR A 79 -2.44 -2.01 -8.17
CA TYR A 79 -2.21 -3.44 -8.26
C TYR A 79 -3.14 -4.16 -9.25
N ILE A 80 -4.44 -3.84 -9.28
CA ILE A 80 -5.40 -4.58 -10.14
C ILE A 80 -5.53 -4.03 -11.57
N ASN A 81 -5.08 -2.79 -11.80
CA ASN A 81 -5.25 -2.09 -13.08
C ASN A 81 -3.94 -1.84 -13.85
N TYR A 82 -2.79 -1.84 -13.17
CA TYR A 82 -1.52 -1.44 -13.78
C TYR A 82 -0.36 -2.39 -13.50
N CYS A 83 -0.52 -3.36 -12.60
CA CYS A 83 0.47 -4.41 -12.41
C CYS A 83 0.17 -5.65 -13.26
N PHE A 84 1.23 -6.35 -13.63
CA PHE A 84 1.14 -7.62 -14.36
C PHE A 84 1.74 -8.75 -13.53
N ILE A 85 1.11 -9.92 -13.59
CA ILE A 85 1.53 -11.13 -12.91
C ILE A 85 1.57 -12.31 -13.88
N GLN A 86 2.38 -13.30 -13.53
CA GLN A 86 2.37 -14.59 -14.19
C GLN A 86 1.38 -15.51 -13.47
N HIS A 87 0.25 -15.78 -14.12
CA HIS A 87 -0.81 -16.64 -13.61
C HIS A 87 -0.75 -18.01 -14.27
N LEU A 88 -0.81 -19.06 -13.44
CA LEU A 88 -0.91 -20.44 -13.89
C LEU A 88 -2.40 -20.83 -13.91
N PRO A 89 -3.06 -20.89 -15.08
CA PRO A 89 -4.50 -21.15 -15.16
C PRO A 89 -4.85 -22.57 -14.70
N ASP A 90 -3.98 -23.53 -15.01
CA ASP A 90 -4.03 -24.89 -14.51
C ASP A 90 -2.60 -25.47 -14.45
N PRO A 91 -2.37 -26.55 -13.68
CA PRO A 91 -1.03 -27.11 -13.50
C PRO A 91 -0.35 -27.64 -14.77
N ALA A 92 -1.09 -27.92 -15.84
CA ALA A 92 -0.58 -28.47 -17.10
C ALA A 92 -0.29 -27.38 -18.14
N SER A 93 -0.92 -26.22 -18.02
CA SER A 93 -0.73 -25.08 -18.92
C SER A 93 0.50 -24.23 -18.57
N PRO A 94 1.15 -23.59 -19.54
CA PRO A 94 2.21 -22.63 -19.25
C PRO A 94 1.65 -21.40 -18.52
N PRO A 95 2.47 -20.69 -17.71
CA PRO A 95 2.08 -19.43 -17.11
C PRO A 95 1.68 -18.40 -18.18
N THR A 96 0.58 -17.71 -17.93
CA THR A 96 0.05 -16.61 -18.76
C THR A 96 0.24 -15.28 -18.05
N THR A 97 0.42 -14.20 -18.82
CA THR A 97 0.50 -12.85 -18.26
C THR A 97 -0.89 -12.24 -18.13
N ILE A 98 -1.26 -11.83 -16.93
CA ILE A 98 -2.55 -11.17 -16.65
C ILE A 98 -2.36 -9.96 -15.74
N MET A 99 -3.36 -9.07 -15.70
CA MET A 99 -3.51 -8.13 -14.59
C MET A 99 -4.24 -8.82 -13.42
N PRO A 100 -3.82 -8.63 -12.16
CA PRO A 100 -4.44 -9.25 -10.99
C PRO A 100 -5.94 -8.95 -10.87
N ASP A 101 -6.75 -9.97 -10.64
CA ASP A 101 -8.17 -9.78 -10.34
C ASP A 101 -8.43 -9.17 -8.96
N LEU A 102 -9.58 -8.51 -8.84
CA LEU A 102 -10.09 -8.04 -7.55
C LEU A 102 -10.53 -9.25 -6.72
N ARG A 103 -9.78 -9.55 -5.68
CA ARG A 103 -10.09 -10.58 -4.69
C ARG A 103 -10.55 -9.92 -3.38
N ASP A 104 -11.51 -10.55 -2.74
CA ASP A 104 -12.03 -10.14 -1.43
C ASP A 104 -10.93 -10.10 -0.34
N ILE A 105 -10.06 -11.12 -0.32
CA ILE A 105 -8.91 -11.18 0.58
C ILE A 105 -7.92 -10.04 0.34
N ASP A 106 -7.70 -9.64 -0.93
CA ASP A 106 -6.82 -8.53 -1.26
C ASP A 106 -7.45 -7.22 -0.80
N LEU A 107 -8.75 -7.04 -1.04
CA LEU A 107 -9.47 -5.84 -0.62
C LEU A 107 -9.39 -5.64 0.90
N TYR A 108 -9.65 -6.71 1.67
CA TYR A 108 -9.51 -6.69 3.13
C TYR A 108 -8.06 -6.40 3.57
N TRP A 109 -7.08 -7.07 2.98
CA TRP A 109 -5.67 -6.88 3.31
C TRP A 109 -5.19 -5.44 3.00
N PHE A 110 -5.59 -4.88 1.87
CA PHE A 110 -5.28 -3.50 1.52
C PHE A 110 -5.96 -2.51 2.47
N TYR A 111 -7.16 -2.80 2.99
CA TYR A 111 -7.73 -1.99 4.07
C TYR A 111 -6.90 -2.05 5.35
N ILE A 112 -6.40 -3.22 5.76
CA ILE A 112 -5.44 -3.31 6.88
C ILE A 112 -4.19 -2.48 6.58
N PHE A 113 -3.68 -2.53 5.35
CA PHE A 113 -2.54 -1.73 4.94
C PHE A 113 -2.81 -0.23 5.07
N LEU A 114 -3.98 0.25 4.63
CA LEU A 114 -4.39 1.64 4.78
C LEU A 114 -4.51 2.06 6.25
N ILE A 115 -5.06 1.20 7.11
CA ILE A 115 -5.14 1.44 8.56
C ILE A 115 -3.74 1.56 9.16
N ALA A 116 -2.84 0.65 8.80
CA ALA A 116 -1.46 0.69 9.25
C ALA A 116 -0.68 1.93 8.74
N LEU A 117 -1.14 2.59 7.67
CA LEU A 117 -0.62 3.88 7.21
C LEU A 117 -1.15 5.09 8.02
N GLY A 118 -2.02 4.88 9.00
CA GLY A 118 -2.54 5.93 9.88
C GLY A 118 -3.91 6.48 9.44
N PHE A 119 -4.71 5.69 8.71
CA PHE A 119 -6.06 6.10 8.31
C PHE A 119 -6.93 6.55 9.48
N SER A 120 -7.58 7.71 9.34
CA SER A 120 -8.47 8.29 10.35
C SER A 120 -9.82 8.79 9.81
N GLY A 121 -10.12 8.56 8.53
CA GLY A 121 -11.38 8.91 7.87
C GLY A 121 -11.17 9.56 6.49
N PHE A 122 -12.21 10.22 5.99
CA PHE A 122 -12.16 10.98 4.74
C PHE A 122 -12.54 12.46 4.92
N THR A 123 -12.02 13.32 4.04
CA THR A 123 -12.13 14.80 4.17
C THR A 123 -13.56 15.33 4.11
N GLU A 124 -14.48 14.65 3.43
CA GLU A 124 -15.86 15.09 3.24
C GLU A 124 -16.89 14.27 4.04
N ASP A 125 -16.43 13.38 4.92
CA ASP A 125 -17.32 12.73 5.88
C ASP A 125 -17.55 13.66 7.07
N ASN A 126 -18.78 14.14 7.22
CA ASN A 126 -19.19 15.02 8.31
C ASN A 126 -19.80 14.27 9.50
N GLU A 127 -20.00 12.97 9.41
CA GLU A 127 -20.67 12.15 10.42
C GLU A 127 -19.67 11.31 11.22
N TYR A 128 -18.70 10.69 10.54
CA TYR A 128 -17.80 9.72 11.16
C TYR A 128 -16.32 10.14 11.14
N SER A 129 -15.57 9.63 12.11
CA SER A 129 -14.10 9.62 12.09
C SER A 129 -13.57 8.33 12.71
N CYS A 130 -12.43 7.87 12.24
CA CYS A 130 -11.73 6.68 12.75
C CYS A 130 -10.55 7.05 13.68
N HIS A 131 -10.45 8.31 14.13
CA HIS A 131 -9.30 8.74 14.92
C HIS A 131 -9.32 8.16 16.34
N TYR A 132 -8.21 7.56 16.80
CA TYR A 132 -8.16 6.85 18.09
C TYR A 132 -8.44 7.74 19.31
N LEU A 133 -8.01 9.00 19.28
CA LEU A 133 -8.36 9.96 20.35
C LEU A 133 -9.86 10.26 20.42
N LEU A 134 -10.59 10.21 19.30
CA LEU A 134 -12.04 10.38 19.34
C LEU A 134 -12.70 9.15 19.99
N GLU A 135 -12.25 7.94 19.67
CA GLU A 135 -12.69 6.72 20.35
C GLU A 135 -12.49 6.82 21.87
N ARG A 136 -11.28 7.21 22.29
CA ARG A 136 -10.96 7.35 23.72
C ARG A 136 -11.83 8.40 24.39
N TYR A 137 -12.13 9.50 23.70
CA TYR A 137 -13.04 10.54 24.18
C TYR A 137 -14.46 10.01 24.35
N GLU A 138 -15.02 9.33 23.35
CA GLU A 138 -16.37 8.76 23.43
C GLU A 138 -16.47 7.72 24.56
N LYS A 139 -15.52 6.78 24.63
CA LYS A 139 -15.47 5.79 25.71
C LYS A 139 -15.34 6.42 27.09
N HIS A 140 -14.65 7.55 27.21
CA HIS A 140 -14.54 8.28 28.48
C HIS A 140 -15.89 8.86 28.95
N LEU A 141 -16.77 9.23 28.02
CA LEU A 141 -18.09 9.79 28.33
C LEU A 141 -19.14 8.71 28.69
N GLU A 142 -18.85 7.43 28.46
CA GLU A 142 -19.79 6.35 28.77
C GLU A 142 -20.07 6.23 30.28
N PRO A 143 -21.33 6.02 30.70
CA PRO A 143 -21.67 5.84 32.12
C PRO A 143 -20.89 4.70 32.77
N GLY A 144 -20.15 5.00 33.83
CA GLY A 144 -19.34 4.02 34.56
C GLY A 144 -18.02 3.64 33.88
N SER A 145 -17.62 4.35 32.83
CA SER A 145 -16.35 4.11 32.15
C SER A 145 -15.15 4.26 33.08
N LYS A 146 -14.20 3.34 32.93
CA LYS A 146 -12.88 3.40 33.59
C LYS A 146 -11.82 4.06 32.69
N ILE A 147 -12.17 4.39 31.45
CA ILE A 147 -11.24 5.01 30.50
C ILE A 147 -11.21 6.50 30.79
N THR A 148 -10.01 7.04 31.06
CA THR A 148 -9.83 8.48 31.23
C THR A 148 -9.40 9.13 29.92
N PHE A 149 -9.80 10.39 29.74
CA PHE A 149 -9.32 11.25 28.65
C PHE A 149 -8.15 12.16 29.09
N ASP A 150 -7.25 11.62 29.92
CA ASP A 150 -6.03 12.31 30.32
C ASP A 150 -4.99 12.21 29.21
N LEU A 151 -4.87 13.30 28.46
CA LEU A 151 -3.96 13.41 27.32
C LEU A 151 -2.53 13.76 27.77
N THR A 152 -1.55 13.04 27.23
CA THR A 152 -0.13 13.42 27.33
C THR A 152 0.13 14.76 26.63
N PRO A 153 1.26 15.45 26.89
CA PRO A 153 1.60 16.69 26.19
C PRO A 153 1.63 16.55 24.66
N LYS A 154 2.06 15.40 24.13
CA LYS A 154 2.03 15.10 22.68
C LYS A 154 0.60 14.98 22.18
N GLU A 155 -0.24 14.23 22.89
CA GLU A 155 -1.65 14.04 22.52
C GLU A 155 -2.47 15.33 22.64
N LYS A 156 -2.17 16.23 23.59
CA LYS A 156 -2.83 17.55 23.64
C LYS A 156 -2.59 18.35 22.37
N LYS A 157 -1.36 18.32 21.84
CA LYS A 157 -1.02 18.98 20.57
C LYS A 157 -1.73 18.30 19.40
N LEU A 158 -1.72 16.97 19.36
CA LEU A 158 -2.42 16.20 18.32
C LEU A 158 -3.94 16.45 18.35
N TRP A 159 -4.57 16.37 19.53
CA TRP A 159 -5.99 16.64 19.71
C TRP A 159 -6.38 18.04 19.22
N ALA A 160 -5.56 19.04 19.50
CA ALA A 160 -5.77 20.39 19.00
C ALA A 160 -5.65 20.46 17.46
N SER A 161 -4.70 19.75 16.84
CA SER A 161 -4.49 19.78 15.40
C SER A 161 -5.57 19.02 14.62
N ILE A 162 -6.04 17.88 15.13
CA ILE A 162 -7.08 17.07 14.47
C ILE A 162 -8.49 17.58 14.74
N LYS A 163 -8.67 18.57 15.62
CA LYS A 163 -9.99 19.07 16.01
C LYS A 163 -10.90 19.38 14.80
N PRO A 164 -10.42 20.02 13.71
CA PRO A 164 -11.22 20.24 12.51
C PRO A 164 -11.65 18.94 11.80
N GLU A 165 -10.88 17.86 11.93
CA GLU A 165 -11.14 16.56 11.29
C GLU A 165 -12.17 15.73 12.08
N VAL A 166 -12.23 15.90 13.40
CA VAL A 166 -13.10 15.14 14.31
C VAL A 166 -14.33 15.92 14.78
N THR A 167 -14.55 17.13 14.28
CA THR A 167 -15.73 17.94 14.59
C THR A 167 -16.51 18.30 13.33
N ASN A 168 -17.79 18.64 13.53
CA ASN A 168 -18.72 19.14 12.53
C ASN A 168 -19.56 20.27 13.16
N SER A 169 -20.57 20.77 12.44
CA SER A 169 -21.44 21.85 12.92
C SER A 169 -22.28 21.50 14.16
N LYS A 170 -22.43 20.22 14.49
CA LYS A 170 -23.20 19.69 15.62
C LYS A 170 -22.34 19.31 16.82
N GLY A 171 -21.01 19.40 16.73
CA GLY A 171 -20.07 18.99 17.77
C GLY A 171 -19.05 17.99 17.27
N TYR A 172 -18.67 17.01 18.10
CA TYR A 172 -17.79 15.93 17.66
C TYR A 172 -18.51 14.99 16.69
N LYS A 173 -17.80 14.51 15.68
CA LYS A 173 -18.22 13.38 14.83
C LYS A 173 -18.34 12.12 15.69
N LYS A 174 -19.00 11.09 15.16
CA LYS A 174 -19.09 9.79 15.82
C LYS A 174 -17.86 8.93 15.48
N TYR A 175 -17.26 8.30 16.48
CA TYR A 175 -16.21 7.32 16.23
C TYR A 175 -16.79 6.07 15.55
N ILE A 176 -16.02 5.51 14.62
CA ILE A 176 -16.26 4.21 14.05
C ILE A 176 -14.94 3.45 13.89
N ASP A 177 -14.96 2.15 14.16
CA ASP A 177 -13.82 1.28 13.90
C ASP A 177 -13.42 1.36 12.41
N PRO A 178 -12.13 1.53 12.10
CA PRO A 178 -11.68 1.75 10.73
C PRO A 178 -11.91 0.55 9.80
N ILE A 179 -11.86 -0.70 10.30
CA ILE A 179 -12.13 -1.89 9.48
C ILE A 179 -13.61 -1.91 9.10
N GLU A 180 -14.48 -1.71 10.09
CA GLU A 180 -15.93 -1.67 9.86
C GLU A 180 -16.32 -0.49 8.97
N TYR A 181 -15.63 0.64 9.07
CA TYR A 181 -15.84 1.80 8.21
C TYR A 181 -15.43 1.53 6.76
N LEU A 182 -14.23 0.98 6.51
CA LEU A 182 -13.75 0.68 5.16
C LEU A 182 -14.55 -0.44 4.48
N LYS A 183 -15.20 -1.33 5.24
CA LYS A 183 -16.12 -2.35 4.71
C LYS A 183 -17.45 -1.79 4.22
N LYS A 184 -17.82 -0.56 4.57
CA LYS A 184 -19.09 0.08 4.14
C LYS A 184 -19.05 0.55 2.69
N THR A 185 -20.25 0.82 2.18
CA THR A 185 -20.50 1.63 0.98
C THR A 185 -21.28 2.88 1.37
N PHE A 186 -21.15 3.94 0.57
CA PHE A 186 -21.75 5.25 0.84
C PHE A 186 -22.63 5.71 -0.33
N ASP A 187 -23.49 6.68 -0.10
CA ASP A 187 -24.36 7.29 -1.12
C ASP A 187 -23.61 8.26 -2.04
N ARG A 188 -22.40 8.67 -1.65
CA ARG A 188 -21.51 9.55 -2.41
C ARG A 188 -20.03 9.25 -2.11
N PRO A 189 -19.09 9.70 -2.96
CA PRO A 189 -17.69 9.80 -2.59
C PRO A 189 -17.50 10.67 -1.34
N LEU A 190 -16.57 10.28 -0.46
CA LEU A 190 -16.30 10.97 0.80
C LEU A 190 -15.02 11.84 0.76
N GLY A 191 -14.48 12.07 -0.43
CA GLY A 191 -13.25 12.85 -0.63
C GLY A 191 -11.98 12.04 -0.37
N ASN A 192 -10.92 12.75 0.02
CA ASN A 192 -9.57 12.20 0.16
C ASN A 192 -9.35 11.56 1.53
N ILE A 193 -8.39 10.65 1.59
CA ILE A 193 -7.99 9.97 2.83
C ILE A 193 -7.37 10.97 3.81
N ILE A 194 -7.72 10.85 5.10
CA ILE A 194 -7.03 11.50 6.21
C ILE A 194 -6.11 10.48 6.89
N TYR A 195 -4.86 10.86 7.13
CA TYR A 195 -3.80 10.01 7.70
C TYR A 195 -3.28 10.55 9.05
N SER A 196 -4.19 10.77 10.01
CA SER A 196 -3.87 11.42 11.29
C SER A 196 -3.65 10.44 12.45
N ASN A 197 -3.94 9.14 12.27
CA ASN A 197 -3.58 8.12 13.26
C ASN A 197 -2.08 7.75 13.16
N ASP A 198 -1.56 7.12 14.21
CA ASP A 198 -0.20 6.59 14.20
C ASP A 198 -0.02 5.48 13.15
N MET A 199 1.18 5.38 12.58
CA MET A 199 1.54 4.32 11.63
C MET A 199 2.01 3.04 12.34
N TYR A 200 1.63 1.88 11.83
CA TYR A 200 1.98 0.56 12.36
C TYR A 200 2.63 -0.31 11.28
N ASN A 201 3.48 -1.24 11.69
CA ASN A 201 3.99 -2.28 10.77
C ASN A 201 2.96 -3.41 10.63
N ILE A 202 3.15 -4.29 9.66
CA ILE A 202 2.27 -5.45 9.42
C ILE A 202 3.11 -6.72 9.48
N ALA A 203 2.63 -7.67 10.28
CA ALA A 203 3.17 -9.02 10.38
C ALA A 203 2.08 -9.94 9.83
N ASP A 204 2.30 -10.43 8.62
CA ASP A 204 1.29 -11.10 7.80
C ASP A 204 1.65 -12.59 7.65
N MET A 205 0.94 -13.44 8.39
CA MET A 205 1.17 -14.89 8.39
C MET A 205 -0.02 -15.58 7.73
N GLU A 206 0.16 -16.00 6.47
CA GLU A 206 -0.91 -16.64 5.70
C GLU A 206 -0.54 -18.05 5.22
N VAL A 207 -1.53 -18.77 4.70
CA VAL A 207 -1.33 -20.03 3.98
C VAL A 207 -0.59 -19.83 2.64
N ARG A 208 -0.10 -20.94 2.06
CA ARG A 208 0.54 -20.94 0.75
C ARG A 208 -0.51 -20.76 -0.36
N GLY A 209 -0.11 -20.14 -1.47
CA GLY A 209 -0.97 -19.99 -2.65
C GLY A 209 -1.91 -18.77 -2.65
N ASN A 210 -1.96 -17.98 -1.57
CA ASN A 210 -2.86 -16.81 -1.49
C ASN A 210 -2.38 -15.56 -2.25
N GLY A 211 -1.18 -15.58 -2.84
CA GLY A 211 -0.68 -14.47 -3.66
C GLY A 211 0.02 -13.34 -2.90
N LYS A 212 0.48 -13.58 -1.67
CA LYS A 212 1.24 -12.61 -0.83
C LYS A 212 2.34 -11.85 -1.58
N SER A 213 3.22 -12.58 -2.28
CA SER A 213 4.32 -11.96 -3.02
C SER A 213 3.84 -11.04 -4.15
N TYR A 214 2.66 -11.28 -4.74
CA TYR A 214 2.11 -10.38 -5.75
C TYR A 214 1.54 -9.10 -5.12
N ARG A 215 0.87 -9.17 -3.97
CA ARG A 215 0.49 -7.96 -3.20
C ARG A 215 1.72 -7.14 -2.82
N MET A 216 2.76 -7.79 -2.28
CA MET A 216 4.03 -7.13 -1.95
C MET A 216 4.69 -6.50 -3.19
N MET A 217 4.67 -7.18 -4.33
CA MET A 217 5.14 -6.60 -5.60
C MET A 217 4.35 -5.34 -5.98
N GLY A 218 3.03 -5.36 -5.83
CA GLY A 218 2.18 -4.18 -6.06
C GLY A 218 2.56 -3.00 -5.16
N LEU A 219 2.86 -3.26 -3.87
CA LEU A 219 3.38 -2.24 -2.96
C LEU A 219 4.73 -1.67 -3.39
N ILE A 220 5.69 -2.52 -3.78
CA ILE A 220 7.00 -2.08 -4.29
C ILE A 220 6.80 -1.21 -5.53
N SER A 221 5.98 -1.69 -6.48
CA SER A 221 5.69 -0.98 -7.71
C SER A 221 5.08 0.39 -7.46
N HIS A 222 4.09 0.48 -6.56
CA HIS A 222 3.46 1.75 -6.22
C HIS A 222 4.45 2.70 -5.56
N ALA A 223 5.18 2.26 -4.52
CA ALA A 223 6.16 3.10 -3.85
C ALA A 223 7.31 3.53 -4.77
N PHE A 224 7.74 2.68 -5.70
CA PHE A 224 8.81 2.99 -6.65
C PHE A 224 8.39 4.08 -7.64
N ASN A 225 7.16 4.00 -8.14
CA ASN A 225 6.65 4.92 -9.15
C ASN A 225 6.11 6.23 -8.55
N PHE A 226 5.47 6.17 -7.38
CA PHE A 226 4.70 7.28 -6.79
C PHE A 226 5.22 7.75 -5.42
N PHE A 227 6.36 7.22 -4.98
CA PHE A 227 7.18 7.77 -3.89
C PHE A 227 6.51 7.81 -2.51
N GLY A 228 5.39 7.11 -2.32
CA GLY A 228 4.57 7.19 -1.11
C GLY A 228 3.88 8.54 -0.93
N ALA A 229 3.73 9.34 -1.99
CA ALA A 229 2.94 10.57 -1.96
C ALA A 229 1.48 10.26 -1.61
N ARG A 230 0.84 11.15 -0.83
CA ARG A 230 -0.56 11.00 -0.40
C ARG A 230 -1.52 11.87 -1.23
N THR A 231 -1.00 12.91 -1.86
CA THR A 231 -1.74 13.74 -2.83
C THR A 231 -0.95 13.96 -4.11
N PHE A 232 -1.65 14.29 -5.19
CA PHE A 232 -1.02 14.61 -6.46
C PHE A 232 -0.08 15.83 -6.34
N GLU A 233 -0.44 16.83 -5.55
CA GLU A 233 0.40 18.01 -5.32
C GLU A 233 1.67 17.70 -4.53
N GLU A 234 1.64 16.72 -3.62
CA GLU A 234 2.83 16.23 -2.94
C GLU A 234 3.75 15.51 -3.93
N TYR A 235 3.17 14.65 -4.78
CA TYR A 235 3.89 13.91 -5.81
C TYR A 235 4.68 14.84 -6.74
N LEU A 236 4.04 15.91 -7.25
CA LEU A 236 4.68 16.89 -8.14
C LEU A 236 5.86 17.64 -7.50
N LYS A 237 5.93 17.69 -6.16
CA LYS A 237 7.00 18.36 -5.42
C LYS A 237 8.22 17.47 -5.17
N VAL A 238 8.14 16.17 -5.45
CA VAL A 238 9.21 15.21 -5.18
C VAL A 238 10.40 15.42 -6.13
N LYS A 239 11.51 15.90 -5.58
CA LYS A 239 12.79 16.04 -6.31
C LYS A 239 13.68 14.81 -6.18
N LYS A 240 13.61 14.14 -5.03
CA LYS A 240 14.33 12.92 -4.71
C LYS A 240 13.37 11.94 -4.06
N GLY A 241 13.15 10.81 -4.72
CA GLY A 241 12.30 9.76 -4.23
C GLY A 241 12.95 8.95 -3.10
N PRO A 242 12.16 8.08 -2.47
CA PRO A 242 12.57 7.35 -1.28
C PRO A 242 13.49 6.17 -1.59
N THR A 243 14.07 5.62 -0.53
CA THR A 243 14.63 4.27 -0.54
C THR A 243 13.53 3.28 -0.13
N ILE A 244 13.45 2.16 -0.84
CA ILE A 244 12.61 0.99 -0.52
C ILE A 244 13.57 -0.12 -0.10
N CYS A 245 13.27 -0.78 1.02
CA CYS A 245 14.10 -1.87 1.53
C CYS A 245 13.37 -3.20 1.33
N VAL A 246 14.02 -4.17 0.71
CA VAL A 246 13.42 -5.49 0.47
C VAL A 246 14.39 -6.57 0.92
N GLY A 247 13.97 -7.46 1.80
CA GLY A 247 14.83 -8.51 2.32
C GLY A 247 14.08 -9.77 2.69
N SER A 248 14.83 -10.74 3.17
CA SER A 248 14.34 -12.01 3.70
C SER A 248 15.47 -12.67 4.49
N ALA A 249 15.15 -13.68 5.29
CA ALA A 249 16.18 -14.48 5.95
C ALA A 249 17.09 -15.21 4.96
N ASN A 250 16.58 -15.57 3.78
CA ASN A 250 17.35 -16.12 2.67
C ASN A 250 17.06 -15.29 1.42
N SER A 251 18.04 -14.49 1.00
CA SER A 251 17.92 -13.52 -0.09
C SER A 251 17.41 -14.07 -1.42
N SER A 252 17.45 -15.40 -1.66
CA SER A 252 16.77 -16.00 -2.81
C SER A 252 15.27 -15.72 -2.81
N LYS A 253 14.62 -15.69 -1.64
CA LYS A 253 13.17 -15.46 -1.48
C LYS A 253 12.78 -14.04 -1.83
N SER A 254 13.45 -13.05 -1.24
CA SER A 254 13.28 -11.66 -1.67
C SER A 254 13.75 -11.41 -3.11
N GLY A 255 14.70 -12.19 -3.62
CA GLY A 255 15.10 -12.17 -5.02
C GLY A 255 13.98 -12.57 -5.97
N GLU A 256 13.24 -13.66 -5.68
CA GLU A 256 12.07 -14.08 -6.45
C GLU A 256 10.95 -13.01 -6.43
N LEU A 257 10.71 -12.36 -5.27
CA LEU A 257 9.80 -11.22 -5.17
C LEU A 257 10.22 -10.06 -6.08
N LEU A 258 11.50 -9.70 -6.07
CA LEU A 258 12.02 -8.60 -6.88
C LEU A 258 12.02 -8.92 -8.39
N GLN A 259 12.17 -10.18 -8.78
CA GLN A 259 11.97 -10.61 -10.17
C GLN A 259 10.51 -10.40 -10.63
N LYS A 260 9.52 -10.70 -9.78
CA LYS A 260 8.10 -10.39 -10.07
C LYS A 260 7.87 -8.90 -10.24
N PHE A 261 8.51 -8.07 -9.41
CA PHE A 261 8.50 -6.62 -9.56
C PHE A 261 9.10 -6.18 -10.89
N GLN A 262 10.31 -6.64 -11.24
CA GLN A 262 10.93 -6.28 -12.52
C GLN A 262 10.10 -6.71 -13.72
N PHE A 263 9.54 -7.92 -13.68
CA PHE A 263 8.61 -8.39 -14.69
C PHE A 263 7.45 -7.39 -14.87
N SER A 264 6.76 -7.03 -13.78
CA SER A 264 5.67 -6.06 -13.86
C SER A 264 6.12 -4.66 -14.31
N GLN A 265 7.31 -4.19 -13.94
CA GLN A 265 7.84 -2.90 -14.40
C GLN A 265 8.17 -2.90 -15.90
N ASN A 266 8.70 -4.00 -16.42
CA ASN A 266 9.03 -4.11 -17.84
C ASN A 266 7.77 -4.07 -18.70
N MET A 267 6.66 -4.62 -18.21
CA MET A 267 5.38 -4.54 -18.92
C MET A 267 4.87 -3.10 -19.08
N LEU A 268 5.29 -2.15 -18.23
CA LEU A 268 4.91 -0.74 -18.37
C LEU A 268 5.56 -0.05 -19.58
N ILE A 269 6.57 -0.66 -20.22
CA ILE A 269 7.21 -0.12 -21.42
C ILE A 269 6.21 -0.10 -22.58
N ASP A 270 5.56 -1.24 -22.82
CA ASP A 270 4.70 -1.46 -23.99
C ASP A 270 3.20 -1.24 -23.69
N ASN A 271 2.86 -0.84 -22.46
CA ASN A 271 1.48 -0.67 -22.01
C ASN A 271 1.24 0.74 -21.46
N PHE A 272 -0.03 1.12 -21.30
CA PHE A 272 -0.46 2.34 -20.63
C PHE A 272 0.14 3.63 -21.22
N GLY A 273 -0.25 3.95 -22.45
CA GLY A 273 0.14 5.20 -23.13
C GLY A 273 1.34 5.04 -24.06
N ALA A 274 1.85 3.82 -24.23
CA ALA A 274 2.83 3.54 -25.26
C ALA A 274 2.27 3.86 -26.65
N TYR A 275 3.11 4.40 -27.52
CA TYR A 275 2.71 4.89 -28.83
C TYR A 275 3.81 4.64 -29.87
N ILE A 276 3.43 4.24 -31.08
CA ILE A 276 4.31 4.13 -32.24
C ILE A 276 3.77 5.09 -33.30
N ASP A 277 4.60 6.03 -33.74
CA ASP A 277 4.24 6.98 -34.80
C ASP A 277 4.36 6.35 -36.20
N ASP A 278 3.95 7.11 -37.22
CA ASP A 278 4.00 6.68 -38.63
C ASP A 278 5.44 6.39 -39.13
N ASN A 279 6.47 6.85 -38.41
CA ASN A 279 7.89 6.62 -38.71
C ASN A 279 8.48 5.47 -37.88
N GLU A 280 7.64 4.66 -37.22
CA GLU A 280 8.03 3.58 -36.32
C GLU A 280 8.82 4.05 -35.07
N ASN A 281 8.74 5.34 -34.71
CA ASN A 281 9.33 5.82 -33.47
C ASN A 281 8.45 5.39 -32.29
N PHE A 282 9.05 4.64 -31.38
CA PHE A 282 8.40 4.16 -30.17
C PHE A 282 8.55 5.16 -29.00
N THR A 283 7.42 5.52 -28.41
CA THR A 283 7.33 6.21 -27.12
C THR A 283 6.86 5.20 -26.07
N PRO A 284 7.63 4.99 -24.97
CA PRO A 284 7.24 4.05 -23.93
C PRO A 284 6.02 4.54 -23.15
N GLY A 285 5.38 3.62 -22.43
CA GLY A 285 4.23 3.89 -21.58
C GLY A 285 4.44 5.01 -20.56
N PHE A 286 3.36 5.70 -20.20
CA PHE A 286 3.38 6.88 -19.34
C PHE A 286 4.03 6.62 -17.97
N PHE A 287 3.79 5.44 -17.41
CA PHE A 287 4.34 5.05 -16.10
C PHE A 287 5.71 4.37 -16.18
N HIS A 288 6.29 4.22 -17.38
CA HIS A 288 7.61 3.62 -17.51
C HIS A 288 8.69 4.49 -16.86
N LYS A 289 9.65 3.84 -16.18
CA LYS A 289 10.82 4.49 -15.59
C LYS A 289 12.11 3.81 -16.04
N GLU A 290 13.00 4.60 -16.63
CA GLU A 290 14.36 4.14 -16.95
C GLU A 290 15.18 3.89 -15.69
N THR A 291 15.78 2.72 -15.58
CA THR A 291 16.51 2.33 -14.36
C THR A 291 17.98 2.01 -14.61
N SER A 292 18.75 2.03 -13.53
CA SER A 292 20.16 1.65 -13.50
C SER A 292 20.48 0.95 -12.18
N GLY A 293 21.69 0.40 -12.05
CA GLY A 293 22.11 -0.36 -10.87
C GLY A 293 21.72 -1.83 -10.95
N VAL A 294 21.83 -2.54 -9.83
CA VAL A 294 21.54 -3.98 -9.75
C VAL A 294 20.48 -4.26 -8.69
N ILE A 295 19.64 -5.28 -8.92
CA ILE A 295 18.55 -5.66 -8.01
C ILE A 295 18.89 -6.90 -7.14
N SER A 296 20.04 -7.53 -7.40
CA SER A 296 20.54 -8.65 -6.61
C SER A 296 20.82 -8.23 -5.16
N SER A 297 20.84 -9.19 -4.23
CA SER A 297 21.13 -8.91 -2.82
C SER A 297 22.53 -8.31 -2.64
N GLY A 298 22.72 -7.47 -1.61
CA GLY A 298 23.99 -6.80 -1.33
C GLY A 298 24.23 -5.56 -2.18
N ASN A 299 23.17 -4.96 -2.76
CA ASN A 299 23.30 -3.89 -3.74
C ASN A 299 23.46 -2.47 -3.17
N GLU A 300 23.66 -2.28 -1.87
CA GLU A 300 23.64 -0.95 -1.24
C GLU A 300 24.55 0.10 -1.92
N LYS A 301 25.70 -0.32 -2.45
CA LYS A 301 26.62 0.55 -3.18
C LYS A 301 26.17 0.90 -4.61
N ASN A 302 25.32 0.08 -5.23
CA ASN A 302 24.79 0.27 -6.58
C ASN A 302 23.34 -0.24 -6.71
N PRO A 303 22.39 0.33 -5.93
CA PRO A 303 21.04 -0.18 -5.87
C PRO A 303 20.28 0.12 -7.16
N TYR A 304 19.35 -0.77 -7.49
CA TYR A 304 18.37 -0.58 -8.55
C TYR A 304 17.62 0.74 -8.34
N ARG A 305 17.74 1.68 -9.28
CA ARG A 305 17.28 3.07 -9.10
C ARG A 305 16.74 3.68 -10.38
N HIS A 306 15.72 4.53 -10.24
CA HIS A 306 15.24 5.38 -11.33
C HIS A 306 16.29 6.45 -11.65
N GLN A 307 16.94 6.28 -12.79
CA GLN A 307 18.01 7.14 -13.28
C GLN A 307 18.22 6.92 -14.77
N TYR A 308 18.29 8.03 -15.51
CA TYR A 308 18.60 8.06 -16.94
C TYR A 308 19.63 9.12 -17.27
N LYS A 309 20.17 9.08 -18.50
CA LYS A 309 21.15 10.05 -18.99
C LYS A 309 20.47 11.07 -19.90
N ILE A 310 20.65 12.34 -19.60
CA ILE A 310 20.23 13.44 -20.47
C ILE A 310 21.44 14.11 -21.11
N LYS A 311 21.34 14.42 -22.40
CA LYS A 311 22.34 15.24 -23.10
C LYS A 311 22.01 16.71 -22.85
N LYS A 312 22.94 17.45 -22.24
CA LYS A 312 22.87 18.92 -22.09
C LYS A 312 24.09 19.54 -22.76
N GLY A 313 23.92 19.93 -24.03
CA GLY A 313 25.01 20.38 -24.88
C GLY A 313 25.99 19.23 -25.17
N ILE A 314 27.26 19.42 -24.84
CA ILE A 314 28.32 18.40 -24.98
C ILE A 314 28.38 17.40 -23.81
N PHE A 315 27.69 17.68 -22.69
CA PHE A 315 27.79 16.87 -21.48
C PHE A 315 26.62 15.88 -21.35
N LEU A 316 26.91 14.67 -20.88
CA LEU A 316 25.92 13.72 -20.40
C LEU A 316 25.74 13.91 -18.88
N LYS A 317 24.54 14.30 -18.46
CA LYS A 317 24.17 14.41 -17.04
C LYS A 317 23.21 13.29 -16.65
N LYS A 318 23.27 12.87 -15.39
CA LYS A 318 22.31 11.93 -14.81
C LYS A 318 21.08 12.70 -14.32
N ALA A 319 19.90 12.20 -14.66
CA ALA A 319 18.60 12.70 -14.22
C ALA A 319 17.76 11.53 -13.66
N GLY A 320 16.54 11.83 -13.22
CA GLY A 320 15.64 10.89 -12.56
C GLY A 320 15.34 11.28 -11.11
N THR A 321 14.41 10.57 -10.49
CA THR A 321 13.98 10.83 -9.11
C THR A 321 14.88 10.15 -8.09
N TRP A 322 15.75 9.23 -8.51
CA TRP A 322 16.64 8.48 -7.61
C TRP A 322 15.93 7.61 -6.56
N THR A 323 14.63 7.36 -6.73
CA THR A 323 13.93 6.30 -6.02
C THR A 323 14.68 5.00 -6.24
N ASN A 324 14.95 4.26 -5.17
CA ASN A 324 15.82 3.10 -5.26
C ASN A 324 15.35 1.95 -4.37
N ILE A 325 15.75 0.74 -4.75
CA ILE A 325 15.48 -0.49 -4.01
C ILE A 325 16.82 -1.03 -3.49
N VAL A 326 16.94 -1.08 -2.17
CA VAL A 326 18.05 -1.75 -1.48
C VAL A 326 17.60 -3.17 -1.12
N HIS A 327 18.34 -4.16 -1.60
CA HIS A 327 18.06 -5.58 -1.38
C HIS A 327 19.15 -6.20 -0.49
N GLN A 328 18.75 -6.75 0.65
CA GLN A 328 19.67 -7.39 1.59
C GLN A 328 19.12 -8.71 2.15
N SER A 329 20.02 -9.52 2.69
CA SER A 329 19.70 -10.73 3.48
C SER A 329 19.77 -10.42 4.96
N TYR A 330 18.83 -10.95 5.74
CA TYR A 330 18.90 -10.92 7.21
C TYR A 330 19.66 -12.11 7.82
N ALA A 331 20.10 -13.09 7.00
CA ALA A 331 20.75 -14.33 7.46
C ALA A 331 21.85 -14.08 8.51
N ASP A 332 22.83 -13.26 8.14
CA ASP A 332 24.04 -13.01 8.93
C ASP A 332 24.02 -11.65 9.64
N ASN A 333 23.09 -10.77 9.27
CA ASN A 333 22.98 -9.42 9.80
C ASN A 333 21.51 -9.02 10.02
N PRO A 334 20.97 -9.15 11.25
CA PRO A 334 19.64 -8.67 11.59
C PRO A 334 19.45 -7.15 11.42
N GLU A 335 20.54 -6.40 11.30
CA GLU A 335 20.57 -4.94 11.15
C GLU A 335 20.88 -4.52 9.71
N ALA A 336 20.63 -5.39 8.71
CA ALA A 336 21.05 -5.20 7.32
C ALA A 336 20.61 -3.88 6.66
N PHE A 337 19.55 -3.24 7.14
CA PHE A 337 19.06 -1.96 6.63
C PHE A 337 19.30 -0.78 7.58
N VAL A 338 19.95 -0.99 8.72
CA VAL A 338 20.28 0.11 9.64
C VAL A 338 21.14 1.14 8.91
N GLY A 339 20.81 2.42 9.09
CA GLY A 339 21.41 3.54 8.36
C GLY A 339 20.64 3.96 7.11
N GLN A 340 19.72 3.13 6.61
CA GLN A 340 18.77 3.53 5.58
C GLN A 340 17.65 4.39 6.17
N ARG A 341 16.92 5.08 5.29
CA ARG A 341 15.65 5.75 5.62
C ARG A 341 14.60 5.31 4.61
N SER A 342 13.69 4.45 5.04
CA SER A 342 12.73 3.82 4.15
C SER A 342 11.30 4.23 4.45
N ILE A 343 10.51 4.44 3.39
CA ILE A 343 9.05 4.60 3.49
C ILE A 343 8.32 3.25 3.45
N LEU A 344 8.97 2.24 2.85
CA LEU A 344 8.42 0.90 2.65
C LEU A 344 9.54 -0.11 2.83
N MET A 345 9.39 -0.96 3.83
CA MET A 345 10.26 -2.11 4.05
C MET A 345 9.46 -3.39 3.89
N LEU A 346 10.00 -4.35 3.16
CA LEU A 346 9.36 -5.64 2.95
C LEU A 346 10.28 -6.76 3.37
N GLU A 347 9.75 -7.70 4.14
CA GLU A 347 10.41 -8.97 4.41
C GLU A 347 9.55 -10.12 3.86
N ASP A 348 10.07 -10.84 2.85
CA ASP A 348 9.44 -12.05 2.35
C ASP A 348 9.89 -13.29 3.14
N GLU A 349 9.03 -14.29 3.22
CA GLU A 349 9.21 -15.52 4.02
C GLU A 349 9.60 -15.25 5.48
N PHE A 350 8.95 -14.26 6.11
CA PHE A 350 9.17 -13.83 7.50
C PHE A 350 9.12 -14.99 8.52
N GLY A 351 8.25 -15.97 8.30
CA GLY A 351 8.13 -17.16 9.14
C GLY A 351 9.35 -18.10 9.12
N LEU A 352 10.31 -17.87 8.23
CA LEU A 352 11.58 -18.59 8.18
C LEU A 352 12.75 -17.80 8.80
N ASN A 353 12.49 -16.61 9.34
CA ASN A 353 13.53 -15.75 9.93
C ASN A 353 13.78 -16.08 11.40
N ASP A 354 14.85 -16.84 11.64
CA ASP A 354 15.35 -17.21 12.98
C ASP A 354 15.88 -16.00 13.79
N ASN A 355 15.88 -14.78 13.21
CA ASN A 355 16.25 -13.52 13.87
C ASN A 355 15.13 -12.47 13.78
N ALA A 356 13.88 -12.87 13.48
CA ALA A 356 12.74 -11.98 13.26
C ALA A 356 12.57 -10.87 14.31
N ILE A 357 12.75 -11.18 15.61
CA ILE A 357 12.61 -10.20 16.70
C ILE A 357 13.69 -9.12 16.63
N LYS A 358 14.94 -9.52 16.40
CA LYS A 358 16.07 -8.57 16.28
C LYS A 358 15.88 -7.69 15.04
N CYS A 359 15.51 -8.29 13.92
CA CYS A 359 15.23 -7.57 12.68
C CYS A 359 14.10 -6.55 12.89
N ALA A 360 12.95 -6.96 13.44
CA ALA A 360 11.81 -6.06 13.67
C ALA A 360 12.16 -4.86 14.56
N ARG A 361 12.98 -5.06 15.60
CA ARG A 361 13.46 -3.97 16.47
C ARG A 361 14.40 -3.02 15.73
N ALA A 362 15.33 -3.55 14.93
CA ALA A 362 16.25 -2.75 14.13
C ALA A 362 15.50 -1.94 13.07
N ASP A 363 14.59 -2.59 12.33
CA ASP A 363 13.82 -2.00 11.24
C ASP A 363 12.94 -0.83 11.69
N ASN A 364 12.42 -0.86 12.92
CA ASN A 364 11.66 0.25 13.51
C ASN A 364 12.44 1.57 13.51
N SER A 365 13.77 1.53 13.59
CA SER A 365 14.62 2.74 13.50
C SER A 365 14.75 3.26 12.07
N VAL A 366 14.76 2.36 11.07
CA VAL A 366 14.93 2.66 9.63
C VAL A 366 13.75 3.47 9.08
N MET A 367 12.59 3.33 9.71
CA MET A 367 11.35 4.00 9.31
C MET A 367 11.01 5.21 10.17
N ARG A 368 11.94 5.67 11.03
CA ARG A 368 11.73 6.84 11.89
C ARG A 368 12.66 7.98 11.53
N MET A 369 12.13 9.20 11.53
CA MET A 369 12.89 10.43 11.41
C MET A 369 12.46 11.38 12.52
N THR A 370 13.43 11.90 13.28
CA THR A 370 13.18 12.85 14.38
C THR A 370 12.09 12.38 15.37
N GLY A 371 12.07 11.07 15.67
CA GLY A 371 11.10 10.44 16.58
C GLY A 371 9.72 10.14 15.96
N VAL A 372 9.44 10.60 14.75
CA VAL A 372 8.18 10.34 14.02
C VAL A 372 8.38 9.17 13.07
N LYS A 373 7.41 8.26 13.01
CA LYS A 373 7.41 7.17 12.04
C LYS A 373 6.94 7.70 10.69
N MET A 374 7.71 7.44 9.64
CA MET A 374 7.54 7.98 8.29
C MET A 374 7.31 6.88 7.24
N GLY A 375 7.36 5.62 7.65
CA GLY A 375 7.29 4.46 6.77
C GLY A 375 6.69 3.24 7.45
N ILE A 376 6.43 2.22 6.64
CA ILE A 376 5.79 0.97 7.07
C ILE A 376 6.66 -0.24 6.70
N ALA A 377 6.77 -1.19 7.63
CA ALA A 377 7.31 -2.51 7.33
C ALA A 377 6.15 -3.49 7.14
N VAL A 378 6.20 -4.27 6.07
CA VAL A 378 5.32 -5.43 5.88
C VAL A 378 6.20 -6.67 5.85
N LYS A 379 6.04 -7.52 6.86
CA LYS A 379 6.74 -8.79 6.97
C LYS A 379 5.74 -9.90 6.72
N SER A 380 5.86 -10.57 5.59
CA SER A 380 4.89 -11.58 5.15
C SER A 380 5.54 -12.95 5.08
N GLY A 381 4.82 -14.00 5.48
CA GLY A 381 5.38 -15.35 5.55
C GLY A 381 4.36 -16.45 5.75
N THR A 382 4.87 -17.66 5.99
CA THR A 382 4.06 -18.84 6.32
C THR A 382 4.53 -19.44 7.65
N GLY A 383 3.63 -20.09 8.39
CA GLY A 383 3.97 -20.77 9.64
C GLY A 383 4.42 -22.24 9.48
N GLY A 384 4.71 -22.68 8.26
CA GLY A 384 4.86 -24.11 7.95
C GLY A 384 6.10 -24.79 8.55
N ASN A 385 7.13 -24.03 8.93
CA ASN A 385 8.31 -24.57 9.60
C ASN A 385 8.23 -24.28 11.11
N ILE A 386 7.79 -25.28 11.88
CA ILE A 386 7.57 -25.12 13.33
C ILE A 386 8.83 -24.73 14.11
N PHE A 387 10.02 -25.10 13.64
CA PHE A 387 11.26 -24.78 14.34
C PHE A 387 11.70 -23.33 14.10
N LYS A 388 11.50 -22.82 12.88
CA LYS A 388 11.94 -21.47 12.49
C LYS A 388 10.94 -20.37 12.82
N VAL A 389 9.66 -20.71 12.87
CA VAL A 389 8.58 -19.72 13.04
C VAL A 389 8.57 -19.06 14.42
N GLN A 390 9.30 -19.56 15.41
CA GLN A 390 9.16 -19.18 16.83
C GLN A 390 9.23 -17.66 17.06
N GLN A 391 10.17 -16.96 16.42
CA GLN A 391 10.31 -15.51 16.58
C GLN A 391 9.27 -14.70 15.81
N ALA A 392 8.91 -15.13 14.60
CA ALA A 392 7.83 -14.52 13.83
C ALA A 392 6.48 -14.68 14.55
N ARG A 393 6.26 -15.85 15.16
CA ARG A 393 5.09 -16.19 15.97
C ARG A 393 4.94 -15.27 17.18
N GLU A 394 6.05 -14.96 17.86
CA GLU A 394 6.06 -14.04 18.99
C GLU A 394 5.60 -12.63 18.58
N ILE A 395 6.10 -12.12 17.44
CA ILE A 395 5.65 -10.82 16.91
C ILE A 395 4.19 -10.88 16.48
N PHE A 396 3.75 -11.98 15.87
CA PHE A 396 2.37 -12.15 15.41
C PHE A 396 1.36 -12.15 16.56
N TYR A 397 1.65 -12.83 17.68
CA TYR A 397 0.76 -12.86 18.84
C TYR A 397 0.90 -11.66 19.77
N ASN A 398 2.03 -10.95 19.75
CA ASN A 398 2.27 -9.76 20.58
C ASN A 398 2.64 -8.52 19.72
N PRO A 399 1.83 -8.13 18.73
CA PRO A 399 2.25 -7.18 17.69
C PRO A 399 2.55 -5.77 18.23
N THR A 400 1.81 -5.32 19.24
CA THR A 400 1.97 -3.98 19.84
C THR A 400 3.35 -3.77 20.45
N ASP A 401 3.94 -4.81 21.04
CA ASP A 401 5.26 -4.76 21.68
C ASP A 401 6.39 -4.49 20.68
N TYR A 402 6.12 -4.74 19.40
CA TYR A 402 7.07 -4.56 18.31
C TYR A 402 6.67 -3.41 17.35
N GLY A 403 5.60 -2.66 17.64
CA GLY A 403 5.12 -1.56 16.78
C GLY A 403 4.37 -2.02 15.52
N TYR A 404 3.76 -3.20 15.60
CA TYR A 404 2.90 -3.78 14.56
C TYR A 404 1.42 -3.55 14.89
N ILE A 405 0.58 -3.56 13.87
CA ILE A 405 -0.85 -3.41 14.03
C ILE A 405 -1.40 -4.65 14.73
N SER A 406 -2.26 -4.43 15.72
CA SER A 406 -3.03 -5.49 16.36
C SER A 406 -4.42 -5.53 15.75
N LEU A 407 -4.87 -6.74 15.40
CA LEU A 407 -6.22 -6.99 14.92
C LEU A 407 -6.94 -7.87 15.96
N PRO A 408 -8.25 -7.68 16.17
CA PRO A 408 -9.00 -8.55 17.08
C PRO A 408 -8.99 -9.99 16.55
N ASP A 409 -8.87 -10.96 17.46
CA ASP A 409 -9.19 -12.35 17.14
C ASP A 409 -10.68 -12.44 16.82
N LEU A 410 -10.99 -12.89 15.61
CA LEU A 410 -12.35 -12.94 15.08
C LEU A 410 -13.02 -14.29 15.39
#